data_AF-K4G3S1-F1
#
_entry.id   AF-K4G3S1-F1
#
_cell.length_a   1.000
_cell.length_b   1.000
_cell.length_c   1.000
_cell.angle_alpha   90.00
_cell.angle_beta   90.00
_cell.angle_gamma   90.00
#
_symmetry.space_group_name_H-M   'P 1'
#
loop_
_entity.id
_entity.type
_entity.pdbx_description
1 polymer ?
#
loop_
_entity_poly.entity_id
_entity_poly.type
_entity_poly.pdbx_seq_one_letter_code
_entity_poly.pdbx_strand_id
1 'polypeptide(L)'
;MQLFLRAQNLHSLDVTGKETVGEIKAHVETLEGLAASDQVLLLAGTPLEDDAVIGQCGVSEHCTLEVAARMLGGKVHGSLARARKVKGQTPKVAKQEKKKKRTGRAKRRMQYNRRFVNVVPTFGKKKGPNSNS
;
A
#
# COMPACT_ATOMS: atom_id res chain seq x y z
N MET A 1 3.54 -43.85 -4.84
CA MET A 1 3.48 -43.34 -3.46
C MET A 1 2.09 -42.77 -3.23
N GLN A 2 1.49 -43.04 -2.08
CA GLN A 2 0.19 -42.47 -1.73
C GLN A 2 0.39 -41.14 -1.01
N LEU A 3 -0.38 -40.13 -1.38
CA LEU A 3 -0.40 -38.79 -0.77
C LEU A 3 -1.79 -38.45 -0.23
N PHE A 4 -1.84 -37.53 0.72
CA PHE A 4 -3.09 -36.97 1.21
C PHE A 4 -3.19 -35.50 0.83
N LEU A 5 -4.30 -35.11 0.18
CA LEU A 5 -4.58 -33.73 -0.18
C LEU A 5 -5.61 -33.17 0.77
N ARG A 6 -5.21 -32.20 1.58
CA ARG A 6 -6.09 -31.49 2.51
C ARG A 6 -6.62 -30.21 1.86
N ALA A 7 -7.80 -30.31 1.26
CA ALA A 7 -8.55 -29.19 0.69
C ALA A 7 -9.78 -28.90 1.58
N GLN A 8 -10.98 -28.71 0.99
CA GLN A 8 -12.23 -28.69 1.77
C GLN A 8 -12.48 -30.05 2.42
N ASN A 9 -12.22 -31.12 1.66
CA ASN A 9 -12.18 -32.49 2.16
C ASN A 9 -10.77 -33.06 2.08
N LEU A 10 -10.56 -34.19 2.76
CA LEU A 10 -9.33 -34.96 2.69
C LEU A 10 -9.45 -36.01 1.58
N HIS A 11 -8.54 -35.97 0.61
CA HIS A 11 -8.47 -36.94 -0.49
C HIS A 11 -7.18 -37.74 -0.42
N SER A 12 -7.25 -39.02 -0.78
CA SER A 12 -6.07 -39.86 -1.03
C SER A 12 -5.75 -39.88 -2.52
N LEU A 13 -4.50 -39.60 -2.89
CA LEU A 13 -4.04 -39.61 -4.28
C LEU A 13 -2.83 -40.53 -4.41
N ASP A 14 -2.91 -41.51 -5.32
CA ASP A 14 -1.77 -42.34 -5.69
C ASP A 14 -1.01 -41.70 -6.84
N VAL A 15 0.25 -41.35 -6.58
CA VAL A 15 1.14 -40.71 -7.57
C VAL A 15 2.40 -41.52 -7.81
N THR A 16 2.96 -41.44 -9.01
CA THR A 16 4.23 -42.07 -9.37
C THR A 16 5.45 -41.26 -8.91
N GLY A 17 5.23 -39.99 -8.53
CA GLY A 17 6.27 -39.03 -8.12
C GLY A 17 6.89 -38.27 -9.30
N LYS A 18 6.45 -38.55 -10.53
CA LYS A 18 6.88 -37.85 -11.76
C LYS A 18 5.91 -36.74 -12.17
N GLU A 19 4.75 -36.72 -11.54
CA GLU A 19 3.72 -35.72 -11.78
C GLU A 19 4.21 -34.34 -11.35
N THR A 20 3.75 -33.32 -12.07
CA THR A 20 4.01 -31.93 -11.71
C THR A 20 2.99 -31.44 -10.68
N VAL A 21 3.34 -30.39 -9.94
CA VAL A 21 2.40 -29.71 -9.04
C VAL A 21 1.18 -29.20 -9.80
N GLY A 22 1.36 -28.70 -11.02
CA GLY A 22 0.25 -28.28 -11.90
C GLY A 22 -0.74 -29.41 -12.21
N GLU A 23 -0.25 -30.62 -12.45
CA GLU A 23 -1.10 -31.81 -12.66
C GLU A 23 -1.89 -32.18 -11.40
N ILE A 24 -1.27 -32.10 -10.21
CA ILE A 24 -1.99 -32.31 -8.95
C ILE A 24 -3.08 -31.24 -8.75
N LYS A 25 -2.79 -29.97 -9.05
CA LYS A 25 -3.78 -28.89 -8.96
C LYS A 25 -4.98 -29.12 -9.90
N ALA A 26 -4.74 -29.59 -11.12
CA ALA A 26 -5.81 -29.97 -12.05
C ALA A 26 -6.67 -31.14 -11.51
N HIS A 27 -6.05 -32.08 -10.80
CA HIS A 27 -6.80 -33.16 -10.15
C HIS A 27 -7.69 -32.64 -9.02
N VAL A 28 -7.16 -31.74 -8.19
CA VAL A 28 -7.93 -31.07 -7.14
C VAL A 28 -9.08 -30.24 -7.72
N GLU A 29 -8.87 -29.56 -8.85
CA GLU A 29 -9.94 -28.81 -9.55
C GLU A 29 -11.09 -29.72 -9.95
N THR A 30 -10.80 -30.93 -10.41
CA THR A 30 -11.80 -31.92 -10.80
C THR A 30 -12.60 -32.44 -9.58
N LEU A 31 -11.96 -32.58 -8.42
CA LEU A 31 -12.58 -33.10 -7.20
C LEU A 31 -13.37 -32.05 -6.41
N GLU A 32 -12.85 -30.83 -6.31
CA GLU A 32 -13.34 -29.79 -5.41
C GLU A 32 -13.93 -28.57 -6.14
N GLY A 33 -13.81 -28.51 -7.48
CA GLY A 33 -14.31 -27.39 -8.30
C GLY A 33 -13.56 -26.07 -8.09
N LEU A 34 -12.38 -26.09 -7.47
CA LEU A 34 -11.53 -24.92 -7.28
C LEU A 34 -10.56 -24.80 -8.47
N ALA A 35 -10.63 -23.74 -9.26
CA ALA A 35 -9.77 -23.56 -10.44
C ALA A 35 -8.28 -23.68 -10.08
N ALA A 36 -7.48 -24.40 -10.89
CA ALA A 36 -6.05 -24.60 -10.61
C ALA A 36 -5.27 -23.28 -10.44
N SER A 37 -5.66 -22.21 -11.15
CA SER A 37 -5.10 -20.87 -11.00
C SER A 37 -5.29 -20.28 -9.60
N ASP A 38 -6.39 -20.63 -8.96
CA ASP A 38 -6.79 -20.14 -7.65
C ASP A 38 -6.27 -21.05 -6.53
N GLN A 39 -5.52 -22.10 -6.86
CA GLN A 39 -4.93 -23.00 -5.88
C GLN A 39 -3.47 -22.63 -5.57
N VAL A 40 -3.12 -22.82 -4.30
CA VAL A 40 -1.74 -22.86 -3.80
C VAL A 40 -1.57 -24.21 -3.10
N LEU A 41 -0.71 -25.06 -3.66
CA LEU A 41 -0.33 -26.33 -3.04
C LEU A 41 0.83 -26.06 -2.08
N LEU A 42 0.71 -26.50 -0.84
CA LEU A 42 1.66 -26.21 0.23
C LEU A 42 2.21 -27.51 0.82
N LEU A 43 3.52 -27.57 1.00
CA LEU A 43 4.19 -28.59 1.82
C LEU A 43 4.74 -27.92 3.07
N ALA A 44 4.25 -28.31 4.25
CA ALA A 44 4.63 -27.73 5.54
C ALA A 44 4.56 -26.18 5.55
N GLY A 45 3.53 -25.61 4.92
CA GLY A 45 3.33 -24.15 4.81
C GLY A 45 4.17 -23.47 3.72
N THR A 46 5.01 -24.20 2.97
CA THR A 46 5.80 -23.66 1.86
C THR A 46 5.08 -23.90 0.54
N PRO A 47 4.82 -22.85 -0.28
CA PRO A 47 4.12 -23.01 -1.55
C PRO A 47 5.03 -23.73 -2.56
N LEU A 48 4.43 -24.66 -3.31
CA LEU A 48 5.10 -25.36 -4.41
C LEU A 48 4.77 -24.68 -5.74
N GLU A 49 5.78 -24.60 -6.60
CA GLU A 49 5.68 -24.05 -7.96
C GLU A 49 5.05 -25.05 -8.92
N ASP A 50 4.28 -24.56 -9.90
CA ASP A 50 3.48 -25.41 -10.80
C ASP A 50 4.32 -26.36 -11.64
N ASP A 51 5.50 -25.92 -12.06
CA ASP A 51 6.44 -26.69 -12.89
C ASP A 51 7.28 -27.69 -12.08
N ALA A 52 7.18 -27.68 -10.75
CA ALA A 52 7.98 -28.55 -9.90
C ALA A 52 7.44 -30.00 -9.93
N VAL A 53 8.35 -30.96 -10.03
CA VAL A 53 8.02 -32.40 -9.97
C VAL A 53 7.87 -32.81 -8.51
N ILE A 54 6.78 -33.51 -8.18
CA ILE A 54 6.42 -33.85 -6.80
C ILE A 54 7.48 -34.67 -6.08
N GLY A 55 8.10 -35.63 -6.76
CA GLY A 55 9.18 -36.44 -6.20
C GLY A 55 10.45 -35.64 -5.87
N GLN A 56 10.61 -34.43 -6.40
CA GLN A 56 11.74 -33.54 -6.13
C GLN A 56 11.42 -32.47 -5.08
N CYS A 57 10.14 -32.33 -4.70
CA CYS A 57 9.67 -31.33 -3.74
C CYS A 57 9.85 -31.75 -2.27
N GLY A 58 10.56 -32.85 -1.99
CA GLY A 58 10.71 -33.40 -0.64
C GLY A 58 9.45 -34.10 -0.11
N VAL A 59 8.55 -34.50 -1.00
CA VAL A 59 7.33 -35.23 -0.65
C VAL A 59 7.64 -36.72 -0.49
N SER A 60 7.22 -37.31 0.63
CA SER A 60 7.36 -38.73 0.94
C SER A 60 6.03 -39.48 0.83
N GLU A 61 6.09 -40.81 0.92
CA GLU A 61 4.88 -41.63 1.07
C GLU A 61 4.09 -41.23 2.32
N HIS A 62 2.75 -41.23 2.18
CA HIS A 62 1.78 -40.79 3.18
C HIS A 62 1.91 -39.33 3.63
N CYS A 63 2.58 -38.49 2.84
CA CYS A 63 2.69 -37.06 3.13
C CYS A 63 1.36 -36.34 2.85
N THR A 64 1.06 -35.31 3.66
CA THR A 64 -0.12 -34.47 3.49
C THR A 64 0.26 -33.12 2.88
N LEU A 65 -0.35 -32.79 1.74
CA LEU A 65 -0.23 -31.49 1.07
C LEU A 65 -1.47 -30.67 1.39
N GLU A 66 -1.28 -29.40 1.70
CA GLU A 66 -2.38 -28.47 1.97
C GLU A 66 -2.74 -27.72 0.69
N VAL A 67 -4.04 -27.66 0.37
CA VAL A 67 -4.56 -26.85 -0.72
C VAL A 67 -5.18 -25.60 -0.13
N ALA A 68 -4.58 -24.44 -0.41
CA ALA A 68 -5.15 -23.14 -0.06
C ALA A 68 -5.68 -22.43 -1.30
N ALA A 69 -6.78 -21.70 -1.15
CA ALA A 69 -7.28 -20.81 -2.20
C ALA A 69 -6.51 -19.48 -2.20
N ARG A 70 -6.10 -18.98 -3.36
CA ARG A 70 -5.57 -17.62 -3.53
C ARG A 70 -6.68 -16.63 -3.25
N MET A 71 -6.41 -15.70 -2.34
CA MET A 71 -7.30 -14.56 -2.14
C MET A 71 -6.95 -13.45 -3.13
N LEU A 72 -7.76 -13.28 -4.17
CA LEU A 72 -7.67 -12.12 -5.05
C LEU A 72 -8.35 -10.91 -4.39
N GLY A 73 -7.55 -9.93 -3.98
CA GLY A 73 -8.05 -8.63 -3.51
C GLY A 73 -8.03 -8.44 -1.99
N GLY A 74 -6.99 -7.76 -1.51
CA GLY A 74 -6.95 -7.11 -0.20
C GLY A 74 -7.30 -5.63 -0.32
N LYS A 75 -7.94 -5.08 0.70
CA LYS A 75 -8.23 -3.63 0.81
C LYS A 75 -6.91 -2.86 0.80
N VAL A 76 -6.52 -2.29 -0.35
CA VAL A 76 -5.30 -1.46 -0.44
C VAL A 76 -5.48 -0.27 0.51
N HIS A 77 -4.65 -0.22 1.55
CA HIS A 77 -4.75 0.80 2.58
C HIS A 77 -4.25 2.14 2.02
N GLY A 78 -5.18 3.03 1.66
CA GLY A 78 -4.84 4.35 1.09
C GLY A 78 -5.82 4.87 0.04
N SER A 79 -7.14 4.79 0.29
CA SER A 79 -8.12 5.23 -0.70
C SER A 79 -8.04 6.74 -0.97
N LEU A 80 -8.20 7.12 -2.25
CA LEU A 80 -8.24 8.52 -2.69
C LEU A 80 -9.56 9.23 -2.35
N ALA A 81 -10.46 8.57 -1.61
CA ALA A 81 -11.80 9.06 -1.29
C ALA A 81 -11.82 10.42 -0.56
N ARG A 82 -10.72 10.80 0.11
CA ARG A 82 -10.59 12.07 0.83
C ARG A 82 -9.78 13.13 0.07
N ALA A 83 -9.38 12.87 -1.17
CA ALA A 83 -8.64 13.84 -1.96
C ALA A 83 -9.42 15.16 -2.10
N ARG A 84 -8.74 16.29 -1.86
CA ARG A 84 -9.28 17.66 -1.99
C ARG A 84 -10.46 18.01 -1.04
N LYS A 85 -10.84 17.15 -0.09
CA LYS A 85 -11.95 17.41 0.86
C LYS A 85 -11.84 18.78 1.52
N VAL A 86 -10.67 19.10 2.08
CA VAL A 86 -10.43 20.38 2.77
C VAL A 86 -10.51 21.56 1.80
N LYS A 87 -9.88 21.45 0.62
CA LYS A 87 -9.89 22.51 -0.40
C LYS A 87 -11.30 22.84 -0.90
N GLY A 88 -12.20 21.86 -0.94
CA GLY A 88 -13.61 22.05 -1.33
C GLY A 88 -14.47 22.65 -0.21
N GLN A 89 -14.20 22.29 1.05
CA GLN A 89 -14.97 22.75 2.21
C GLN A 89 -14.62 24.17 2.65
N THR A 90 -13.39 24.63 2.43
CA THR A 90 -12.99 25.99 2.83
C THR A 90 -13.72 27.06 2.00
N PRO A 91 -14.31 28.09 2.64
CA PRO A 91 -14.96 29.18 1.92
C PRO A 91 -13.96 29.93 1.04
N LYS A 92 -14.35 30.23 -0.20
CA LYS A 92 -13.50 30.94 -1.16
C LYS A 92 -13.57 32.45 -0.91
N VAL A 93 -12.70 32.94 -0.04
CA VAL A 93 -12.57 34.38 0.23
C VAL A 93 -11.90 35.06 -0.98
N ALA A 94 -12.61 35.98 -1.64
CA ALA A 94 -12.08 36.78 -2.72
C ALA A 94 -10.95 37.71 -2.24
N LYS A 95 -9.94 37.92 -3.07
CA LYS A 95 -8.85 38.85 -2.76
C LYS A 95 -9.37 40.28 -2.86
N GLN A 96 -9.29 41.02 -1.76
CA GLN A 96 -9.53 42.46 -1.77
C GLN A 96 -8.43 43.19 -2.54
N GLU A 97 -8.80 44.24 -3.27
CA GLU A 97 -7.83 45.10 -3.93
C GLU A 97 -7.02 45.87 -2.88
N LYS A 98 -5.69 45.80 -2.99
CA LYS A 98 -4.76 46.53 -2.10
C LYS A 98 -3.88 47.42 -2.95
N LYS A 99 -3.52 48.57 -2.40
CA LYS A 99 -2.58 49.51 -3.03
C LYS A 99 -1.31 48.77 -3.49
N LYS A 100 -0.92 48.99 -4.76
CA LYS A 100 0.30 48.42 -5.33
C LYS A 100 1.50 48.77 -4.46
N LYS A 101 2.27 47.75 -4.05
CA LYS A 101 3.49 47.95 -3.26
C LYS A 101 4.57 48.55 -4.15
N ARG A 102 5.27 49.59 -3.66
CA ARG A 102 6.48 50.11 -4.34
C ARG A 102 7.53 48.99 -4.47
N THR A 103 8.32 49.04 -5.53
CA THR A 103 9.38 48.07 -5.84
C THR A 103 10.76 48.74 -5.93
N GLY A 104 11.81 47.95 -6.08
CA GLY A 104 13.18 48.44 -6.30
C GLY A 104 13.73 49.36 -5.19
N ARG A 105 14.50 50.37 -5.59
CA ARG A 105 15.14 51.34 -4.69
C ARG A 105 14.14 52.06 -3.79
N ALA A 106 12.98 52.41 -4.31
CA ALA A 106 11.92 53.08 -3.54
C ALA A 106 11.41 52.22 -2.38
N LYS A 107 11.26 50.89 -2.60
CA LYS A 107 10.89 49.95 -1.53
C LYS A 107 11.98 49.84 -0.47
N ARG A 108 13.25 49.78 -0.88
CA ARG A 108 14.40 49.68 0.04
C ARG A 108 14.54 50.93 0.91
N ARG A 109 14.38 52.13 0.34
CA ARG A 109 14.38 53.38 1.10
C ARG A 109 13.27 53.40 2.17
N MET A 110 12.05 52.99 1.81
CA MET A 110 10.95 52.89 2.77
C MET A 110 11.24 51.89 3.91
N GLN A 111 11.85 50.74 3.58
CA GLN A 111 12.22 49.73 4.56
C GLN A 111 13.31 50.22 5.53
N TYR A 112 14.32 50.93 5.03
CA TYR A 112 15.38 51.52 5.85
C TYR A 112 14.79 52.54 6.83
N ASN A 113 14.00 53.49 6.32
CA ASN A 113 13.36 54.49 7.17
C ASN A 113 12.49 53.84 8.25
N ARG A 114 11.69 52.82 7.92
CA ARG A 114 10.84 52.12 8.90
C ARG A 114 11.62 51.33 9.95
N ARG A 115 12.84 50.87 9.66
CA ARG A 115 13.62 50.00 10.56
C ARG A 115 14.66 50.74 11.40
N PHE A 116 15.19 51.85 10.90
CA PHE A 116 16.34 52.51 11.51
C PHE A 116 16.06 53.97 11.84
N VAL A 117 15.42 54.72 10.93
CA VAL A 117 15.21 56.17 11.11
C VAL A 117 14.00 56.44 12.01
N ASN A 118 12.87 55.79 11.74
CA ASN A 118 11.60 56.05 12.41
C ASN A 118 11.39 55.20 13.67
N VAL A 119 12.37 54.37 14.06
CA VAL A 119 12.26 53.51 15.25
C VAL A 119 12.81 54.26 16.45
N VAL A 120 11.96 54.49 17.45
CA VAL A 120 12.39 55.00 18.77
C VAL A 120 12.74 53.80 19.66
N PRO A 121 13.93 53.74 20.27
CA PRO A 121 14.28 52.70 21.23
C PRO A 121 13.38 52.81 22.47
N THR A 122 12.49 51.85 22.66
CA THR A 122 11.68 51.72 23.86
C THR A 122 12.28 50.67 24.79
N PHE A 123 12.15 50.87 26.10
CA PHE A 123 12.53 49.85 27.09
C PHE A 123 11.64 48.60 26.98
N GLY A 124 12.23 47.42 27.18
CA GLY A 124 11.54 46.12 27.08
C GLY A 124 11.78 45.38 25.77
N LYS A 125 11.00 44.30 25.54
CA LYS A 125 11.18 43.43 24.37
C LYS A 125 10.74 44.14 23.09
N LYS A 126 11.62 44.16 22.07
CA LYS A 126 11.31 44.76 20.76
C LYS A 126 10.10 44.06 20.11
N LYS A 127 9.05 44.83 19.79
CA LYS A 127 7.88 44.33 19.05
C LYS A 127 8.24 44.00 17.60
N GLY A 128 7.74 42.86 17.11
CA GLY A 128 7.93 42.43 15.73
C GLY A 128 7.09 43.24 14.73
N PRO A 129 7.51 43.32 13.45
CA PRO A 129 6.85 44.14 12.43
C PRO A 129 5.45 43.64 12.01
N ASN A 130 5.05 42.42 12.41
CA ASN A 130 3.73 41.82 12.15
C ASN A 130 3.07 41.35 13.45
N SER A 131 3.33 42.07 14.55
CA SER A 131 2.67 41.86 15.83
C SER A 131 1.25 42.41 15.76
N ASN A 132 0.26 41.60 16.14
CA ASN A 132 -1.16 41.96 16.17
C ASN A 132 -1.64 42.41 17.55
N SER A 133 -0.71 42.57 18.51
CA SER A 133 -0.95 42.95 19.90
C SER A 133 -0.67 44.42 20.16
#